data_AF-U5MVS7-F1
#
_entry.id   AF-U5MVS7-F1
#
_cell.length_a   1.000
_cell.length_b   1.000
_cell.length_c   1.000
_cell.angle_alpha   90.00
_cell.angle_beta   90.00
_cell.angle_gamma   90.00
#
_symmetry.space_group_name_H-M   'P 1'
#
loop_
_entity.id
_entity.type
_entity.pdbx_description
1 polymer ?
#
loop_
_entity_poly.entity_id
_entity_poly.type
_entity_poly.pdbx_seq_one_letter_code
_entity_poly.pdbx_strand_id
1 'polypeptide(L)' 'MSSNKMKENNTRKKKNVNHNPQAESVKAVFGEPKAKTYDPTDFKI' A
#
# COMPACT_ATOMS: atom_id res chain seq x y z
N MET A 1 5.46 7.35 45.19
CA MET A 1 4.68 6.75 44.08
C MET A 1 4.92 7.58 42.83
N SER A 2 5.86 7.19 41.97
CA SER A 2 6.18 7.92 40.73
C SER A 2 5.26 7.44 39.61
N SER A 3 4.33 8.30 39.20
CA SER A 3 3.35 8.02 38.14
C SER A 3 4.01 8.05 36.75
N ASN A 4 4.03 6.90 36.09
CA ASN A 4 4.63 6.65 34.79
C ASN A 4 3.77 7.27 33.66
N LYS A 5 3.94 8.57 33.37
CA LYS A 5 3.19 9.33 32.34
C LYS A 5 3.79 9.21 30.93
N MET A 6 3.92 8.00 30.40
CA MET A 6 4.38 7.77 29.00
C MET A 6 3.27 7.26 28.06
N LYS A 7 2.00 7.58 28.32
CA LYS A 7 0.89 7.19 27.41
C LYS A 7 -0.09 8.32 27.07
N GLU A 8 0.03 9.48 27.70
CA GLU A 8 -1.02 10.52 27.65
C GLU A 8 -0.95 11.39 26.38
N ASN A 9 0.23 11.51 25.76
CA ASN A 9 0.46 12.44 24.64
C ASN A 9 0.72 11.75 23.29
N ASN A 10 0.39 10.46 23.14
CA ASN A 10 0.56 9.78 21.86
C ASN A 10 -0.65 10.09 20.96
N THR A 11 -0.68 11.31 20.42
CA THR A 11 -1.67 11.78 19.44
C THR A 11 -1.57 11.08 18.08
N ARG A 12 -0.69 10.07 17.94
CA ARG A 12 -0.77 9.09 16.85
C ARG A 12 -1.99 8.23 17.10
N LYS A 13 -3.18 8.80 16.83
CA LYS A 13 -4.41 8.03 16.62
C LYS A 13 -3.98 6.84 15.77
N LYS A 14 -4.16 5.62 16.27
CA LYS A 14 -3.87 4.41 15.51
C LYS A 14 -4.68 4.53 14.23
N LYS A 15 -4.06 5.01 13.15
CA LYS A 15 -4.69 5.06 11.84
C LYS A 15 -4.88 3.60 11.51
N ASN A 16 -6.13 3.21 11.29
CA ASN A 16 -6.41 1.86 10.79
C ASN A 16 -5.82 1.82 9.38
N VAL A 17 -4.57 1.38 9.27
CA VAL A 17 -3.94 1.13 7.98
C VAL A 17 -4.60 -0.14 7.47
N ASN A 18 -5.37 -0.02 6.39
CA ASN A 18 -5.93 -1.17 5.72
C ASN A 18 -4.78 -1.90 5.02
N HIS A 19 -4.18 -2.86 5.72
CA HIS A 19 -3.12 -3.71 5.20
C HIS A 19 -3.78 -4.89 4.49
N ASN A 20 -3.61 -4.96 3.16
CA ASN A 20 -4.08 -6.07 2.36
C ASN A 20 -2.86 -6.74 1.70
N PRO A 21 -2.30 -7.79 2.32
CA PRO A 21 -1.10 -8.46 1.82
C PRO A 21 -1.23 -8.95 0.37
N GLN A 22 -2.44 -9.34 -0.05
CA GLN A 22 -2.68 -9.80 -1.41
C GLN A 22 -2.56 -8.66 -2.41
N ALA A 23 -3.22 -7.52 -2.16
CA ALA A 23 -3.12 -6.36 -3.04
C ALA A 23 -1.70 -5.76 -3.06
N GLU A 24 -1.03 -5.73 -1.91
CA GLU A 24 0.33 -5.23 -1.79
C GLU A 24 1.35 -6.12 -2.51
N SER A 25 1.23 -7.44 -2.39
CA SER A 25 2.10 -8.38 -3.10
C SER A 25 1.90 -8.34 -4.62
N VAL A 26 0.65 -8.24 -5.11
CA VAL A 26 0.35 -8.07 -6.55
C VAL A 26 0.98 -6.79 -7.07
N LYS A 27 0.85 -5.67 -6.35
CA LYS A 27 1.49 -4.40 -6.74
C LYS A 27 3.02 -4.48 -6.70
N ALA A 28 3.60 -5.23 -5.77
CA ALA A 28 5.05 -5.43 -5.70
C ALA A 28 5.58 -6.30 -6.85
N VAL A 29 4.84 -7.33 -7.27
CA VAL A 29 5.25 -8.26 -8.33
C VAL A 29 5.06 -7.65 -9.72
N PHE A 30 3.90 -7.06 -9.99
CA PHE A 30 3.54 -6.58 -11.33
C PHE A 30 3.74 -5.07 -11.51
N GLY A 31 4.02 -4.33 -10.43
CA GLY A 31 4.13 -2.88 -10.45
C GLY A 31 2.77 -2.20 -10.61
N GLU A 32 2.82 -0.89 -10.87
CA GLU A 32 1.62 -0.17 -11.30
C GLU A 32 1.29 -0.53 -12.75
N PRO A 33 0.00 -0.78 -13.08
CA PRO A 33 -0.41 -1.08 -14.44
C PRO A 33 -0.03 0.10 -15.33
N LYS A 34 0.98 -0.11 -16.19
CA LYS A 34 1.38 0.85 -17.20
C LYS A 34 0.65 0.51 -18.49
N ALA A 35 0.05 1.52 -19.12
CA ALA A 35 -0.45 1.36 -20.48
C ALA A 35 0.71 0.93 -21.38
N LYS A 36 0.52 -0.15 -22.13
CA LYS A 36 1.45 -0.49 -23.21
C LYS A 36 1.36 0.61 -24.27
N THR A 37 2.49 0.94 -24.89
CA THR A 37 2.48 1.75 -26.11
C THR A 37 1.71 0.98 -27.18
N TYR A 38 0.83 1.65 -27.91
CA TYR A 38 0.04 1.03 -28.96
C TYR A 38 0.95 0.35 -30.00
N ASP A 39 0.81 -0.97 -30.15
CA ASP A 39 1.49 -1.75 -31.17
C ASP A 39 0.47 -2.27 -32.20
N PRO A 40 0.58 -1.90 -33.49
CA PRO A 40 -0.29 -2.41 -34.55
C PRO A 40 -0.24 -3.94 -34.72
N THR A 41 0.77 -4.60 -34.17
CA THR A 41 0.90 -6.07 -34.16
C THR A 41 0.19 -6.75 -33.00
N ASP A 42 -0.22 -6.02 -31.95
CA ASP A 42 -1.01 -6.56 -30.81
C ASP A 42 -2.35 -7.17 -31.27
N PHE A 43 -2.87 -6.73 -32.42
CA PHE A 43 -4.17 -7.14 -32.96
C PHE A 43 -4.06 -8.02 -34.22
N LYS A 44 -2.85 -8.42 -34.63
CA LYS A 44 -2.67 -9.38 -35.72
C LYS A 44 -2.77 -10.80 -35.17
N ILE A 45 -3.84 -11.50 -35.54
CA ILE A 45 -4.13 -12.90 -35.22
C ILE A 45 -3.54 -13.80 -36.31
#